data_AF-A0A1V4YXK0-F1
#
_entry.id   AF-A0A1V4YXK0-F1
#
_cell.length_a   1.000
_cell.length_b   1.000
_cell.length_c   1.000
_cell.angle_alpha   90.00
_cell.angle_beta   90.00
_cell.angle_gamma   90.00
#
_symmetry.space_group_name_H-M   'P 1'
#
loop_
_entity.id
_entity.type
_entity.pdbx_description
1 polymer ?
#
loop_
_entity_poly.entity_id
_entity_poly.type
_entity_poly.pdbx_seq_one_letter_code
_entity_poly.pdbx_strand_id
1 'polypeptide(L)'
;MEGDVENKESRYADLYPSGPSSDLGPGRVQSAPSADQRKGNGRGKAGKSRGRSKIRLAVAAGALFMVAALITGLVPGILNGLNGTSSSIPVLVHLGPADKEEVNEASVTLSWSPYGPAESYSLLITSLDQYGFRLNRSSPTSSYVLHEVLLDGTYRWTVRAVVNGSYGPVSKATTFTLRTGLSAPELSSPADGSAMANSLPVLEWEEVAHAEEYRLQVSATPAFTTILEDVVQDGLSYAPALSPSDGTTYYWRVSAHHEPLVSVWSETWAFSYNVMVSPPSLISPVASTTVLGSEVLLDWEAVPGADGYQVQVATSDLFENTTLDTSTTESSFTLVQPLVENTTYSWRVRASDDGKWSPWSGTGRFFLGVEVFSVSYEWLYDGQVWSMASTVNGSDYYPLHEQDRTYNYTSYVVYDDATLAAIAEELMTTALLNGHDPAQFILSFVQGVPYTSDETTTGQVEYPRYPLETLVDGGGDCEDKAALFASLVSYLPVENDIIMLKFTSPGVSGHMAVGISGAGYEGRAYTYEGSVYYYCETTAMGWGIGQFPLELEGYDVLTLPC
;
A
#
# COMPACT_ATOMS: atom_id res chain seq x y z
N MET A 1 28.43 -39.21 -44.17
CA MET A 1 27.43 -40.22 -44.57
C MET A 1 27.40 -41.23 -43.47
N GLU A 2 26.23 -41.34 -42.86
CA GLU A 2 25.63 -42.48 -42.14
C GLU A 2 26.54 -43.53 -41.51
N GLY A 3 26.22 -43.85 -40.25
CA GLY A 3 26.51 -45.15 -39.69
C GLY A 3 26.39 -45.14 -38.17
N ASP A 4 25.16 -45.29 -37.69
CA ASP A 4 24.77 -45.76 -36.35
C ASP A 4 25.93 -46.25 -35.48
N VAL A 5 26.36 -45.42 -34.51
CA VAL A 5 27.11 -45.90 -33.36
C VAL A 5 26.08 -46.13 -32.27
N GLU A 6 25.55 -47.34 -32.28
CA GLU A 6 24.77 -47.92 -31.20
C GLU A 6 25.49 -47.65 -29.86
N ASN A 7 24.76 -47.03 -28.93
CA ASN A 7 25.25 -46.47 -27.68
C ASN A 7 26.00 -47.52 -26.84
N LYS A 8 27.34 -47.39 -26.77
CA LYS A 8 28.24 -48.36 -26.11
C LYS A 8 28.59 -48.00 -24.66
N GLU A 9 28.08 -46.89 -24.15
CA GLU A 9 28.10 -46.51 -22.73
C GLU A 9 27.46 -47.61 -21.85
N SER A 10 26.48 -48.36 -22.38
CA SER A 10 25.76 -49.39 -21.61
C SER A 10 26.62 -50.57 -21.16
N ARG A 11 27.78 -50.84 -21.79
CA ARG A 11 28.57 -52.03 -21.43
C ARG A 11 29.25 -51.92 -20.07
N TYR A 12 29.59 -50.71 -19.61
CA TYR A 12 30.21 -50.55 -18.29
C TYR A 12 29.17 -50.60 -17.17
N ALA A 13 27.95 -50.09 -17.40
CA ALA A 13 26.82 -50.24 -16.48
C ALA A 13 26.33 -51.71 -16.38
N ASP A 14 26.36 -52.48 -17.48
CA ASP A 14 25.94 -53.89 -17.51
C ASP A 14 26.96 -54.87 -16.89
N LEU A 15 28.23 -54.45 -16.72
CA LEU A 15 29.30 -55.28 -16.14
C LEU A 15 29.35 -55.23 -14.61
N TYR A 16 28.77 -54.21 -13.98
CA TYR A 16 28.87 -53.97 -12.55
C TYR A 16 27.50 -53.60 -11.96
N PRO A 17 26.68 -54.59 -11.57
CA PRO A 17 25.36 -54.30 -11.01
C PRO A 17 25.50 -53.52 -9.70
N SER A 18 24.77 -52.42 -9.62
CA SER A 18 24.60 -51.62 -8.41
C SER A 18 24.12 -52.48 -7.23
N GLY A 19 24.67 -52.21 -6.05
CA GLY A 19 24.12 -52.67 -4.78
C GLY A 19 22.69 -52.18 -4.57
N PRO A 20 21.98 -52.69 -3.55
CA PRO A 20 20.53 -52.62 -3.46
C PRO A 20 20.01 -51.17 -3.52
N SER A 21 19.06 -50.96 -4.43
CA SER A 21 18.26 -49.74 -4.60
C SER A 21 17.70 -49.24 -3.26
N SER A 22 18.08 -48.02 -2.88
CA SER A 22 17.37 -47.19 -1.90
C SER A 22 16.50 -46.19 -2.65
N ASP A 23 15.26 -46.59 -2.88
CA ASP A 23 14.19 -45.81 -3.50
C ASP A 23 13.75 -44.68 -2.55
N LEU A 24 14.49 -43.56 -2.44
CA LEU A 24 14.07 -42.34 -1.75
C LEU A 24 14.73 -41.09 -2.36
N GLY A 25 14.23 -40.65 -3.50
CA GLY A 25 14.40 -39.25 -3.93
C GLY A 25 13.46 -38.32 -3.12
N PRO A 26 13.88 -37.08 -2.78
CA PRO A 26 13.01 -36.14 -2.08
C PRO A 26 11.84 -35.70 -2.98
N GLY A 27 10.63 -36.07 -2.57
CA GLY A 27 9.39 -35.78 -3.29
C GLY A 27 9.08 -34.29 -3.38
N ARG A 28 9.09 -33.77 -4.62
CA ARG A 28 8.58 -32.45 -4.98
C ARG A 28 7.06 -32.54 -5.15
N VAL A 29 6.30 -31.99 -4.20
CA VAL A 29 4.82 -31.93 -4.27
C VAL A 29 4.42 -30.84 -5.28
N GLN A 30 4.14 -31.24 -6.52
CA GLN A 30 3.34 -30.43 -7.45
C GLN A 30 1.89 -30.90 -7.37
N SER A 31 0.96 -29.98 -7.12
CA SER A 31 -0.47 -30.21 -7.26
C SER A 31 -1.07 -29.17 -8.20
N ALA A 32 -1.72 -29.67 -9.25
CA ALA A 32 -2.72 -29.00 -10.07
C ALA A 32 -3.46 -30.09 -10.88
N PRO A 33 -4.62 -29.82 -11.49
CA PRO A 33 -5.80 -29.10 -11.02
C PRO A 33 -7.06 -30.01 -11.09
N SER A 34 -8.18 -29.59 -10.48
CA SER A 34 -9.48 -30.21 -10.74
C SER A 34 -10.51 -29.15 -11.09
N ALA A 35 -11.16 -29.37 -12.22
CA ALA A 35 -12.18 -28.53 -12.82
C ALA A 35 -13.60 -28.88 -12.32
N ASP A 36 -14.46 -27.87 -12.42
CA ASP A 36 -15.72 -27.90 -13.18
C ASP A 36 -17.08 -27.79 -12.44
N GLN A 37 -17.85 -26.83 -13.00
CA GLN A 37 -19.30 -26.59 -13.05
C GLN A 37 -20.15 -26.35 -11.79
N ARG A 38 -20.82 -25.18 -11.77
CA ARG A 38 -22.27 -25.12 -12.08
C ARG A 38 -22.82 -23.71 -12.36
N LYS A 39 -23.41 -23.62 -13.56
CA LYS A 39 -24.55 -22.83 -14.06
C LYS A 39 -25.30 -21.88 -13.09
N GLY A 40 -25.39 -20.61 -13.51
CA GLY A 40 -26.59 -20.05 -14.17
C GLY A 40 -27.65 -19.36 -13.30
N ASN A 41 -27.89 -18.07 -13.52
CA ASN A 41 -29.17 -17.58 -14.07
C ASN A 41 -29.14 -16.06 -14.33
N GLY A 42 -29.65 -15.65 -15.49
CA GLY A 42 -29.90 -14.26 -15.83
C GLY A 42 -31.29 -13.78 -15.41
N ARG A 43 -31.43 -12.44 -15.36
CA ARG A 43 -32.62 -11.57 -15.54
C ARG A 43 -32.20 -10.21 -14.97
N GLY A 44 -32.07 -9.11 -15.71
CA GLY A 44 -32.94 -8.62 -16.76
C GLY A 44 -34.14 -7.91 -16.13
N LYS A 45 -34.04 -6.60 -15.90
CA LYS A 45 -35.13 -5.63 -16.12
C LYS A 45 -34.68 -4.18 -15.94
N ALA A 46 -34.64 -3.48 -17.07
CA ALA A 46 -34.77 -2.03 -17.15
C ALA A 46 -36.19 -1.61 -16.74
N GLY A 47 -36.29 -0.47 -16.05
CA GLY A 47 -37.53 0.19 -15.71
C GLY A 47 -37.35 1.71 -15.79
N LYS A 48 -37.40 2.26 -17.01
CA LYS A 48 -37.58 3.69 -17.27
C LYS A 48 -38.93 4.14 -16.71
N SER A 49 -38.98 5.19 -15.91
CA SER A 49 -40.17 6.05 -15.81
C SER A 49 -39.89 7.35 -16.57
N ARG A 50 -40.78 7.64 -17.51
CA ARG A 50 -40.82 8.85 -18.34
C ARG A 50 -41.94 9.72 -17.78
N GLY A 51 -41.64 10.99 -17.58
CA GLY A 51 -42.53 12.10 -17.92
C GLY A 51 -43.55 12.54 -16.86
N ARG A 52 -43.42 13.81 -16.47
CA ARG A 52 -44.33 14.84 -17.00
C ARG A 52 -43.70 16.21 -16.85
N SER A 53 -43.46 16.84 -18.00
CA SER A 53 -43.27 18.27 -18.14
C SER A 53 -44.54 19.00 -17.68
N LYS A 54 -44.34 20.10 -16.95
CA LYS A 54 -45.26 21.24 -17.03
C LYS A 54 -44.44 22.47 -17.36
N ILE A 55 -44.81 23.06 -18.49
CA ILE A 55 -44.30 24.28 -19.09
C ILE A 55 -45.21 25.42 -18.65
N ARG A 56 -44.59 26.60 -18.42
CA ARG A 56 -45.15 27.96 -18.26
C ARG A 56 -45.84 28.19 -16.91
N LEU A 57 -45.55 29.29 -16.20
CA LEU A 57 -45.63 30.65 -16.70
C LEU A 57 -44.71 31.57 -15.87
N ALA A 58 -43.85 32.33 -16.54
CA ALA A 58 -43.19 33.48 -15.95
C ALA A 58 -44.26 34.53 -15.63
N VAL A 59 -44.39 34.89 -14.36
CA VAL A 59 -45.07 36.11 -13.94
C VAL A 59 -43.97 37.06 -13.50
N ALA A 60 -43.71 38.06 -14.33
CA ALA A 60 -42.98 39.24 -13.90
C ALA A 60 -43.75 39.85 -12.72
N ALA A 61 -43.15 39.84 -11.53
CA ALA A 61 -43.61 40.66 -10.43
C ALA A 61 -43.30 42.12 -10.79
N GLY A 62 -44.24 42.75 -11.49
CA GLY A 62 -44.31 44.19 -11.56
C GLY A 62 -44.42 44.72 -10.13
N ALA A 63 -43.59 45.71 -9.81
CA ALA A 63 -43.72 46.50 -8.60
C ALA A 63 -45.18 46.92 -8.43
N LEU A 64 -45.85 46.36 -7.43
CA LEU A 64 -47.12 46.87 -6.96
C LEU A 64 -46.79 48.14 -6.18
N PHE A 65 -46.73 49.27 -6.88
CA PHE A 65 -46.96 50.55 -6.22
C PHE A 65 -48.36 50.45 -5.62
N MET A 66 -48.44 50.22 -4.31
CA MET A 66 -49.61 50.60 -3.52
C MET A 66 -49.67 52.13 -3.58
N VAL A 67 -50.25 52.64 -4.66
CA VAL A 67 -50.89 53.95 -4.65
C VAL A 67 -51.95 53.82 -3.57
N ALA A 68 -51.74 54.50 -2.45
CA ALA A 68 -52.79 54.72 -1.48
C ALA A 68 -53.99 55.30 -2.23
N ALA A 69 -54.97 54.45 -2.52
CA ALA A 69 -56.25 54.89 -3.02
C ALA A 69 -56.82 55.82 -1.94
N LEU A 70 -56.94 57.11 -2.27
CA LEU A 70 -57.86 57.98 -1.56
C LEU A 70 -59.24 57.33 -1.67
N ILE A 71 -59.65 56.58 -0.64
CA ILE A 71 -61.06 56.28 -0.43
C ILE A 71 -61.68 57.60 -0.01
N THR A 72 -62.12 58.39 -1.00
CA THR A 72 -63.12 59.43 -0.82
C THR A 72 -64.49 58.75 -0.69
N GLY A 73 -64.64 57.98 0.40
CA GLY A 73 -65.92 57.46 0.84
C GLY A 73 -66.60 58.51 1.70
N LEU A 74 -67.41 59.37 1.09
CA LEU A 74 -68.41 60.17 1.80
C LEU A 74 -69.33 59.21 2.56
N VAL A 75 -69.27 59.22 3.90
CA VAL A 75 -70.34 58.69 4.73
C VAL A 75 -71.33 59.83 4.96
N PRO A 76 -72.57 59.78 4.41
CA PRO A 76 -73.57 60.80 4.69
C PRO A 76 -74.19 60.51 6.06
N GLY A 77 -73.60 61.06 7.12
CA GLY A 77 -74.22 61.17 8.43
C GLY A 77 -74.97 62.49 8.55
N ILE A 78 -76.30 62.44 8.51
CA ILE A 78 -77.23 63.56 8.67
C ILE A 78 -76.94 64.30 10.00
N LEU A 79 -76.48 65.55 9.92
CA LEU A 79 -76.53 66.49 11.04
C LEU A 79 -77.88 67.21 11.02
N ASN A 80 -78.71 66.96 12.03
CA ASN A 80 -79.75 67.90 12.45
C ASN A 80 -79.66 68.02 13.97
N GLY A 81 -79.30 69.21 14.45
CA GLY A 81 -79.21 69.50 15.89
C GLY A 81 -78.40 70.76 16.18
N LEU A 82 -79.02 71.93 15.97
CA LEU A 82 -78.55 73.23 16.47
C LEU A 82 -78.79 73.32 17.98
N ASN A 83 -77.72 73.40 18.78
CA ASN A 83 -77.50 74.37 19.89
C ASN A 83 -76.43 73.89 20.88
N GLY A 84 -75.44 74.74 21.16
CA GLY A 84 -74.82 74.88 22.49
C GLY A 84 -73.78 73.85 22.94
N THR A 85 -72.50 74.20 22.73
CA THR A 85 -71.38 74.01 23.67
C THR A 85 -71.08 72.59 24.20
N SER A 86 -70.26 71.86 23.43
CA SER A 86 -69.09 71.08 23.89
C SER A 86 -68.62 70.18 22.74
N SER A 87 -67.90 70.73 21.75
CA SER A 87 -67.22 69.89 20.76
C SER A 87 -65.95 69.32 21.40
N SER A 88 -66.11 68.34 22.29
CA SER A 88 -64.96 67.62 22.84
C SER A 88 -64.20 66.99 21.67
N ILE A 89 -62.92 67.31 21.55
CA ILE A 89 -62.03 66.69 20.55
C ILE A 89 -62.13 65.15 20.71
N PRO A 90 -62.39 64.38 19.64
CA PRO A 90 -62.58 62.93 19.76
C PRO A 90 -61.27 62.19 20.06
N VAL A 91 -61.39 60.98 20.60
CA VAL A 91 -60.27 60.03 20.70
C VAL A 91 -60.03 59.43 19.30
N LEU A 92 -58.79 59.49 18.83
CA LEU A 92 -58.42 58.97 17.51
C LEU A 92 -58.26 57.45 17.52
N VAL A 93 -58.69 56.79 16.45
CA VAL A 93 -58.58 55.34 16.24
C VAL A 93 -57.35 55.04 15.39
N HIS A 94 -56.55 54.06 15.76
CA HIS A 94 -55.39 53.63 14.97
C HIS A 94 -55.83 52.82 13.75
N LEU A 95 -55.22 53.10 12.60
CA LEU A 95 -55.44 52.37 11.34
C LEU A 95 -54.25 51.49 10.98
N GLY A 96 -53.05 51.78 11.48
CA GLY A 96 -51.85 50.95 11.33
C GLY A 96 -50.61 51.60 11.97
N PRO A 97 -49.62 50.82 12.44
CA PRO A 97 -49.66 49.36 12.62
C PRO A 97 -50.74 48.93 13.63
N ALA A 98 -51.30 47.73 13.45
CA ALA A 98 -52.20 47.09 14.39
C ALA A 98 -51.49 46.77 15.72
N ASP A 99 -52.26 46.54 16.77
CA ASP A 99 -51.69 46.24 18.09
C ASP A 99 -50.93 44.92 18.07
N LYS A 100 -49.63 45.02 18.40
CA LYS A 100 -48.61 43.95 18.39
C LYS A 100 -48.24 43.45 16.99
N GLU A 101 -48.46 44.27 15.97
CA GLU A 101 -47.97 43.96 14.63
C GLU A 101 -46.44 43.96 14.60
N GLU A 102 -45.86 42.99 13.88
CA GLU A 102 -44.44 43.00 13.53
C GLU A 102 -44.27 43.72 12.19
N VAL A 103 -43.42 44.75 12.18
CA VAL A 103 -43.12 45.55 10.99
C VAL A 103 -41.68 45.32 10.60
N ASN A 104 -41.49 44.74 9.41
CA ASN A 104 -40.20 44.30 8.88
C ASN A 104 -39.72 45.25 7.76
N GLU A 105 -39.87 46.56 7.98
CA GLU A 105 -39.55 47.59 7.00
C GLU A 105 -38.59 48.63 7.58
N ALA A 106 -37.73 49.18 6.74
CA ALA A 106 -36.80 50.26 7.12
C ALA A 106 -37.49 51.57 7.53
N SER A 107 -38.81 51.70 7.29
CA SER A 107 -39.62 52.84 7.70
C SER A 107 -41.01 52.37 8.13
N VAL A 108 -41.51 52.85 9.26
CA VAL A 108 -42.85 52.47 9.76
C VAL A 108 -43.83 53.61 9.54
N THR A 109 -44.95 53.34 8.86
CA THR A 109 -46.03 54.32 8.70
C THR A 109 -47.07 54.17 9.81
N LEU A 110 -47.15 55.18 10.69
CA LEU A 110 -48.22 55.31 11.69
C LEU A 110 -49.41 56.01 11.05
N SER A 111 -50.62 55.48 11.20
CA SER A 111 -51.85 56.05 10.63
C SER A 111 -53.03 55.95 11.58
N TRP A 112 -53.92 56.95 11.53
CA TRP A 112 -55.07 57.05 12.43
C TRP A 112 -56.27 57.72 11.75
N SER A 113 -57.44 57.64 12.38
CA SER A 113 -58.68 58.25 11.90
C SER A 113 -58.53 59.78 11.81
N PRO A 114 -58.89 60.43 10.68
CA PRO A 114 -58.79 61.88 10.55
C PRO A 114 -59.85 62.61 11.42
N TYR A 115 -59.50 63.80 11.89
CA TYR A 115 -60.40 64.73 12.56
C TYR A 115 -60.32 66.10 11.88
N GLY A 116 -61.36 66.46 11.12
CA GLY A 116 -61.37 67.66 10.25
C GLY A 116 -61.01 68.99 10.93
N PRO A 117 -61.43 69.26 12.17
CA PRO A 117 -61.03 70.46 12.91
C PRO A 117 -59.58 70.47 13.43
N ALA A 118 -58.82 69.37 13.32
CA ALA A 118 -57.43 69.33 13.74
C ALA A 118 -56.53 70.15 12.80
N GLU A 119 -55.72 71.05 13.36
CA GLU A 119 -54.64 71.73 12.64
C GLU A 119 -53.40 70.85 12.53
N SER A 120 -53.20 69.95 13.48
CA SER A 120 -52.12 68.96 13.50
C SER A 120 -52.44 67.82 14.48
N TYR A 121 -51.56 66.82 14.50
CA TYR A 121 -51.63 65.66 15.40
C TYR A 121 -50.32 65.53 16.15
N SER A 122 -50.38 65.35 17.47
CA SER A 122 -49.22 65.12 18.31
C SER A 122 -49.08 63.62 18.58
N LEU A 123 -47.93 63.07 18.23
CA LEU A 123 -47.55 61.67 18.44
C LEU A 123 -46.53 61.55 19.56
N LEU A 124 -46.64 60.46 20.31
CA LEU A 124 -45.65 60.02 21.29
C LEU A 124 -45.32 58.55 21.00
N ILE A 125 -44.06 58.26 20.70
CA ILE A 125 -43.50 56.92 20.50
C ILE A 125 -42.47 56.67 21.62
N THR A 126 -42.52 55.52 22.26
CA THR A 126 -41.59 55.10 23.33
C THR A 126 -41.13 53.68 23.08
N SER A 127 -39.86 53.39 23.30
CA SER A 127 -39.37 52.00 23.27
C SER A 127 -39.71 51.35 24.61
N LEU A 128 -40.14 50.09 24.57
CA LEU A 128 -40.29 49.26 25.77
C LEU A 128 -38.97 48.56 26.14
N ASP A 129 -38.06 48.41 25.16
CA ASP A 129 -36.81 47.68 25.33
C ASP A 129 -35.63 48.62 25.62
N GLN A 130 -35.70 49.88 25.18
CA GLN A 130 -34.68 50.90 25.46
C GLN A 130 -35.15 51.86 26.54
N TYR A 131 -34.55 51.74 27.72
CA TYR A 131 -34.87 52.59 28.85
C TYR A 131 -34.68 54.08 28.52
N GLY A 132 -35.75 54.86 28.67
CA GLY A 132 -35.73 56.31 28.47
C GLY A 132 -35.89 56.79 27.02
N PHE A 133 -35.99 55.88 26.03
CA PHE A 133 -36.26 56.29 24.65
C PHE A 133 -37.68 56.87 24.52
N ARG A 134 -37.75 58.11 24.05
CA ARG A 134 -39.01 58.83 23.83
C ARG A 134 -38.91 59.76 22.63
N LEU A 135 -39.83 59.62 21.70
CA LEU A 135 -39.93 60.43 20.49
C LEU A 135 -41.27 61.15 20.46
N ASN A 136 -41.25 62.48 20.45
CA ASN A 136 -42.44 63.29 20.21
C ASN A 136 -42.41 63.79 18.76
N ARG A 137 -43.53 63.64 18.04
CA ARG A 137 -43.67 64.10 16.66
C ARG A 137 -44.97 64.86 16.46
N SER A 138 -45.01 65.65 15.40
CA SER A 138 -46.22 66.30 14.93
C SER A 138 -46.44 65.96 13.46
N SER A 139 -47.69 65.71 13.08
CA SER A 139 -48.07 65.55 11.67
C SER A 139 -49.22 66.49 11.30
N PRO A 140 -49.17 67.17 10.14
CA PRO A 140 -50.31 67.95 9.64
C PRO A 140 -51.42 67.08 9.04
N THR A 141 -51.16 65.79 8.80
CA THR A 141 -52.11 64.83 8.22
C THR A 141 -52.38 63.68 9.18
N SER A 142 -53.35 62.81 8.85
CA SER A 142 -53.71 61.65 9.67
C SER A 142 -52.77 60.44 9.53
N SER A 143 -51.53 60.69 9.13
CA SER A 143 -50.47 59.69 8.99
C SER A 143 -49.10 60.30 9.28
N TYR A 144 -48.13 59.47 9.65
CA TYR A 144 -46.74 59.87 9.88
C TYR A 144 -45.81 58.72 9.52
N VAL A 145 -44.85 58.96 8.64
CA VAL A 145 -43.79 58.00 8.33
C VAL A 145 -42.63 58.26 9.30
N LEU A 146 -42.28 57.24 10.09
CA LEU A 146 -41.07 57.26 10.92
C LEU A 146 -39.85 57.19 9.99
N HIS A 147 -39.07 58.27 9.97
CA HIS A 147 -37.84 58.39 9.16
C HIS A 147 -36.57 58.20 10.00
N GLU A 148 -36.73 58.07 11.31
CA GLU A 148 -35.66 57.83 12.25
C GLU A 148 -35.13 56.40 12.10
N VAL A 149 -33.81 56.24 12.22
CA VAL A 149 -33.20 54.93 12.43
C VAL A 149 -33.55 54.49 13.85
N LEU A 150 -34.61 53.70 13.96
CA LEU A 150 -35.02 53.01 15.17
C LEU A 150 -34.27 51.68 15.23
N LEU A 151 -33.78 51.29 16.41
CA LEU A 151 -33.20 49.95 16.60
C LEU A 151 -34.32 48.92 16.67
N ASP A 152 -33.97 47.66 16.48
CA ASP A 152 -34.90 46.55 16.69
C ASP A 152 -35.47 46.59 18.11
N GLY A 153 -36.77 46.35 18.21
CA GLY A 153 -37.46 46.34 19.48
C GLY A 153 -38.94 46.70 19.40
N THR A 154 -39.58 46.65 20.55
CA THR A 154 -40.99 46.90 20.73
C THR A 154 -41.21 48.37 21.04
N TYR A 155 -41.99 49.03 20.20
CA TYR A 155 -42.36 50.43 20.33
C TYR A 155 -43.83 50.55 20.69
N ARG A 156 -44.12 51.40 21.67
CA ARG A 156 -45.47 51.82 22.05
C ARG A 156 -45.71 53.22 21.51
N TRP A 157 -46.86 53.45 20.86
CA TRP A 157 -47.21 54.76 20.33
C TRP A 157 -48.63 55.20 20.69
N THR A 158 -48.80 56.52 20.76
CA THR A 158 -50.09 57.21 21.00
C THR A 158 -50.18 58.45 20.14
N VAL A 159 -51.41 58.88 19.83
CA VAL A 159 -51.67 60.08 19.02
C VAL A 159 -52.86 60.86 19.58
N ARG A 160 -52.83 62.19 19.44
CA ARG A 160 -53.94 63.10 19.79
C ARG A 160 -54.03 64.26 18.82
N ALA A 161 -55.25 64.75 18.55
CA ALA A 161 -55.46 65.92 17.71
C ALA A 161 -55.11 67.22 18.44
N VAL A 162 -54.69 68.24 17.68
CA VAL A 162 -54.39 69.59 18.15
C VAL A 162 -55.31 70.58 17.42
N VAL A 163 -56.05 71.39 18.16
CA VAL A 163 -57.04 72.36 17.64
C VAL A 163 -56.84 73.69 18.34
N ASN A 164 -56.62 74.78 17.61
CA ASN A 164 -56.37 76.11 18.19
C ASN A 164 -55.29 76.09 19.31
N GLY A 165 -54.22 75.33 19.09
CA GLY A 165 -53.14 75.12 20.09
C GLY A 165 -53.50 74.26 21.31
N SER A 166 -54.72 73.75 21.42
CA SER A 166 -55.18 72.88 22.52
C SER A 166 -55.11 71.41 22.15
N TYR A 167 -54.69 70.56 23.09
CA TYR A 167 -54.60 69.12 22.90
C TYR A 167 -55.92 68.41 23.21
N GLY A 168 -56.34 67.53 22.31
CA GLY A 168 -57.41 66.57 22.56
C GLY A 168 -57.01 65.40 23.46
N PRO A 169 -57.93 64.47 23.73
CA PRO A 169 -57.64 63.25 24.48
C PRO A 169 -56.63 62.37 23.74
N VAL A 170 -55.78 61.67 24.50
CA VAL A 170 -54.80 60.71 23.97
C VAL A 170 -55.52 59.46 23.47
N SER A 171 -55.10 58.91 22.33
CA SER A 171 -55.57 57.61 21.84
C SER A 171 -55.27 56.48 22.84
N LYS A 172 -55.90 55.31 22.64
CA LYS A 172 -55.35 54.08 23.23
C LYS A 172 -53.89 53.93 22.76
N ALA A 173 -53.04 53.42 23.64
CA ALA A 173 -51.70 53.05 23.24
C ALA A 173 -51.70 51.70 22.52
N THR A 174 -50.90 51.64 21.46
CA THR A 174 -50.74 50.46 20.61
C THR A 174 -49.26 50.16 20.49
N THR A 175 -48.91 48.89 20.42
CA THR A 175 -47.51 48.46 20.25
C THR A 175 -47.26 47.92 18.85
N PHE A 176 -46.04 48.09 18.34
CA PHE A 176 -45.52 47.36 17.18
C PHE A 176 -44.08 46.93 17.47
N THR A 177 -43.63 45.85 16.85
CA THR A 177 -42.24 45.40 16.92
C THR A 177 -41.55 45.76 15.62
N LEU A 178 -40.48 46.54 15.69
CA LEU A 178 -39.64 46.85 14.54
C LEU A 178 -38.51 45.84 14.45
N ARG A 179 -38.29 45.31 13.24
CA ARG A 179 -37.11 44.48 12.90
C ARG A 179 -36.43 45.05 11.68
N THR A 180 -35.15 45.39 11.78
CA THR A 180 -34.38 46.07 10.72
C THR A 180 -33.44 45.13 9.94
N GLY A 181 -33.27 43.87 10.38
CA GLY A 181 -32.53 42.85 9.63
C GLY A 181 -32.23 41.58 10.42
N LEU A 182 -31.68 40.56 9.75
CA LEU A 182 -31.13 39.35 10.40
C LEU A 182 -29.64 39.56 10.73
N SER A 183 -29.17 39.01 11.85
CA SER A 183 -27.73 39.00 12.17
C SER A 183 -26.97 38.06 11.23
N ALA A 184 -25.69 38.32 11.01
CA ALA A 184 -24.83 37.37 10.31
C ALA A 184 -24.74 36.06 11.11
N PRO A 185 -24.79 34.87 10.47
CA PRO A 185 -24.50 33.61 11.15
C PRO A 185 -23.09 33.59 11.74
N GLU A 186 -22.94 33.06 12.96
CA GLU A 186 -21.63 32.76 13.55
C GLU A 186 -21.21 31.35 13.11
N LEU A 187 -19.98 31.19 12.63
CA LEU A 187 -19.47 29.90 12.16
C LEU A 187 -18.94 29.09 13.35
N SER A 188 -19.17 27.78 13.36
CA SER A 188 -18.80 26.92 14.49
C SER A 188 -17.83 25.80 14.12
N SER A 189 -17.98 25.17 12.95
CA SER A 189 -17.12 24.06 12.50
C SER A 189 -16.97 24.02 10.98
N PRO A 190 -15.82 23.62 10.42
CA PRO A 190 -14.54 23.43 11.11
C PRO A 190 -13.97 24.79 11.53
N ALA A 191 -13.13 24.84 12.57
CA ALA A 191 -12.48 26.08 12.99
C ALA A 191 -11.68 26.73 11.83
N ASP A 192 -11.60 28.05 11.79
CA ASP A 192 -10.88 28.76 10.73
C ASP A 192 -9.42 28.28 10.57
N GLY A 193 -9.04 27.96 9.33
CA GLY A 193 -7.72 27.43 8.98
C GLY A 193 -7.53 25.94 9.24
N SER A 194 -8.58 25.18 9.57
CA SER A 194 -8.46 23.74 9.84
C SER A 194 -7.89 22.96 8.66
N ALA A 195 -7.07 21.94 8.95
CA ALA A 195 -6.49 21.05 7.95
C ALA A 195 -7.21 19.70 7.93
N MET A 196 -7.79 19.36 6.79
CA MET A 196 -8.57 18.15 6.55
C MET A 196 -7.72 17.13 5.81
N ALA A 197 -7.82 15.86 6.22
CA ALA A 197 -7.12 14.75 5.59
C ALA A 197 -8.13 13.73 5.06
N ASN A 198 -8.03 13.41 3.76
CA ASN A 198 -8.81 12.34 3.10
C ASN A 198 -10.34 12.44 3.17
N SER A 199 -10.90 13.52 3.74
CA SER A 199 -12.33 13.75 3.85
C SER A 199 -12.63 15.24 3.97
N LEU A 200 -13.75 15.69 3.41
CA LEU A 200 -14.23 17.06 3.57
C LEU A 200 -14.90 17.25 4.93
N PRO A 201 -14.83 18.46 5.52
CA PRO A 201 -15.50 18.75 6.78
C PRO A 201 -17.00 18.90 6.57
N VAL A 202 -17.77 18.69 7.64
CA VAL A 202 -19.13 19.24 7.75
C VAL A 202 -18.99 20.70 8.18
N LEU A 203 -19.57 21.61 7.41
CA LEU A 203 -19.63 23.04 7.71
C LEU A 203 -20.82 23.28 8.63
N GLU A 204 -20.62 23.93 9.77
CA GLU A 204 -21.64 24.16 10.80
C GLU A 204 -21.64 25.62 11.24
N TRP A 205 -22.82 26.16 11.54
CA TRP A 205 -23.01 27.54 12.01
C TRP A 205 -24.12 27.61 13.04
N GLU A 206 -24.13 28.70 13.81
CA GLU A 206 -25.10 28.95 14.87
C GLU A 206 -26.45 29.44 14.32
N GLU A 207 -27.53 29.11 15.04
CA GLU A 207 -28.88 29.57 14.73
C GLU A 207 -28.97 31.10 14.82
N VAL A 208 -29.59 31.72 13.81
CA VAL A 208 -29.87 33.15 13.76
C VAL A 208 -31.33 33.32 14.09
N ALA A 209 -31.62 34.03 15.19
CA ALA A 209 -32.98 34.23 15.64
C ALA A 209 -33.86 34.80 14.51
N HIS A 210 -34.99 34.14 14.28
CA HIS A 210 -35.97 34.50 13.24
C HIS A 210 -35.52 34.27 11.79
N ALA A 211 -34.41 33.59 11.54
CA ALA A 211 -34.11 33.07 10.20
C ALA A 211 -35.01 31.86 9.88
N GLU A 212 -35.43 31.72 8.63
CA GLU A 212 -36.16 30.54 8.13
C GLU A 212 -35.23 29.60 7.34
N GLU A 213 -34.23 30.17 6.68
CA GLU A 213 -33.25 29.43 5.88
C GLU A 213 -31.89 30.14 5.82
N TYR A 214 -30.90 29.43 5.30
CA TYR A 214 -29.53 29.88 5.15
C TYR A 214 -29.03 29.63 3.75
N ARG A 215 -28.34 30.63 3.18
CA ARG A 215 -27.57 30.47 1.96
C ARG A 215 -26.10 30.32 2.30
N LEU A 216 -25.48 29.25 1.83
CA LEU A 216 -24.06 28.92 2.04
C LEU A 216 -23.30 28.96 0.70
N GLN A 217 -22.09 29.50 0.72
CA GLN A 217 -21.16 29.47 -0.41
C GLN A 217 -19.84 28.80 -0.02
N VAL A 218 -19.31 27.96 -0.91
CA VAL A 218 -17.93 27.44 -0.88
C VAL A 218 -17.19 27.95 -2.12
N SER A 219 -15.95 28.39 -1.95
CA SER A 219 -15.13 29.01 -3.00
C SER A 219 -13.68 28.52 -2.97
N ALA A 220 -13.05 28.51 -4.15
CA ALA A 220 -11.60 28.32 -4.29
C ALA A 220 -10.78 29.59 -3.98
N THR A 221 -11.44 30.72 -3.69
CA THR A 221 -10.80 32.02 -3.50
C THR A 221 -11.38 32.76 -2.30
N PRO A 222 -10.58 33.50 -1.52
CA PRO A 222 -11.07 34.23 -0.34
C PRO A 222 -12.02 35.38 -0.70
N ALA A 223 -11.90 35.92 -1.92
CA ALA A 223 -12.77 36.97 -2.44
C ALA A 223 -14.08 36.45 -3.07
N PHE A 224 -14.31 35.13 -3.03
CA PHE A 224 -15.49 34.49 -3.63
C PHE A 224 -15.67 34.80 -5.13
N THR A 225 -14.57 34.95 -5.87
CA THR A 225 -14.59 35.16 -7.33
C THR A 225 -14.75 33.85 -8.10
N THR A 226 -14.41 32.71 -7.49
CA THR A 226 -14.61 31.36 -8.04
C THR A 226 -15.47 30.55 -7.08
N ILE A 227 -16.79 30.60 -7.26
CA ILE A 227 -17.75 29.83 -6.45
C ILE A 227 -17.76 28.38 -6.92
N LEU A 228 -17.59 27.45 -5.98
CA LEU A 228 -17.66 26.01 -6.20
C LEU A 228 -19.06 25.48 -5.87
N GLU A 229 -19.64 25.98 -4.77
CA GLU A 229 -20.99 25.63 -4.32
C GLU A 229 -21.72 26.89 -3.81
N ASP A 230 -23.02 26.95 -4.07
CA ASP A 230 -23.93 28.02 -3.65
C ASP A 230 -25.31 27.40 -3.41
N VAL A 231 -25.65 27.18 -2.14
CA VAL A 231 -26.79 26.35 -1.74
C VAL A 231 -27.66 27.08 -0.73
N VAL A 232 -28.94 26.74 -0.68
CA VAL A 232 -29.90 27.23 0.32
C VAL A 232 -30.49 26.04 1.06
N GLN A 233 -30.56 26.12 2.39
CA GLN A 233 -31.10 25.06 3.25
C GLN A 233 -31.68 25.62 4.55
N ASP A 234 -32.55 24.84 5.20
CA ASP A 234 -33.18 25.14 6.48
C ASP A 234 -32.40 24.59 7.70
N GLY A 235 -31.38 23.77 7.46
CA GLY A 235 -30.50 23.22 8.49
C GLY A 235 -29.31 24.11 8.86
N LEU A 236 -28.65 23.78 9.98
CA LEU A 236 -27.49 24.49 10.53
C LEU A 236 -26.14 23.86 10.17
N SER A 237 -26.14 22.84 9.30
CA SER A 237 -24.93 22.16 8.85
C SER A 237 -25.02 21.67 7.42
N TYR A 238 -23.89 21.63 6.74
CA TYR A 238 -23.80 21.24 5.33
C TYR A 238 -22.50 20.48 5.06
N ALA A 239 -22.61 19.32 4.41
CA ALA A 239 -21.46 18.55 3.92
C ALA A 239 -21.21 18.90 2.44
N PRO A 240 -20.10 19.56 2.10
CA PRO A 240 -19.80 19.91 0.71
C PRO A 240 -19.70 18.68 -0.17
N ALA A 241 -20.22 18.76 -1.39
CA ALA A 241 -20.28 17.67 -2.37
C ALA A 241 -19.24 17.82 -3.50
N LEU A 242 -18.31 18.77 -3.36
CA LEU A 242 -17.21 19.00 -4.29
C LEU A 242 -16.20 17.85 -4.28
N SER A 243 -15.48 17.71 -5.40
CA SER A 243 -14.28 16.86 -5.46
C SER A 243 -13.06 17.70 -5.11
N PRO A 244 -12.44 17.53 -3.93
CA PRO A 244 -11.34 18.38 -3.52
C PRO A 244 -10.04 17.98 -4.23
N SER A 245 -9.19 18.97 -4.44
CA SER A 245 -7.83 18.79 -4.95
C SER A 245 -6.86 18.74 -3.77
N ASP A 246 -5.84 17.89 -3.86
CA ASP A 246 -4.76 17.86 -2.85
C ASP A 246 -4.07 19.23 -2.71
N GLY A 247 -3.59 19.52 -1.50
CA GLY A 247 -2.88 20.77 -1.18
C GLY A 247 -3.69 22.05 -1.35
N THR A 248 -5.02 21.97 -1.47
CA THR A 248 -5.87 23.10 -1.82
C THR A 248 -6.60 23.66 -0.59
N THR A 249 -6.67 24.99 -0.50
CA THR A 249 -7.45 25.72 0.50
C THR A 249 -8.78 26.18 -0.07
N TYR A 250 -9.86 25.92 0.67
CA TYR A 250 -11.22 26.31 0.35
C TYR A 250 -11.73 27.33 1.36
N TYR A 251 -12.62 28.21 0.90
CA TYR A 251 -13.20 29.30 1.68
C TYR A 251 -14.71 29.17 1.70
N TRP A 252 -15.35 29.45 2.84
CA TRP A 252 -16.80 29.34 2.96
C TRP A 252 -17.40 30.44 3.82
N ARG A 253 -18.68 30.73 3.58
CA ARG A 253 -19.48 31.73 4.31
C ARG A 253 -20.97 31.43 4.22
N VAL A 254 -21.74 31.95 5.16
CA VAL A 254 -23.19 31.72 5.28
C VAL A 254 -23.94 33.03 5.49
N SER A 255 -25.15 33.15 4.95
CA SER A 255 -26.08 34.27 5.22
C SER A 255 -27.44 33.71 5.62
N ALA A 256 -28.14 34.39 6.53
CA ALA A 256 -29.47 34.04 7.02
C ALA A 256 -30.56 34.79 6.24
N HIS A 257 -31.70 34.12 5.99
CA HIS A 257 -32.80 34.61 5.16
C HIS A 257 -34.15 34.36 5.85
N HIS A 258 -35.06 35.33 5.72
CA HIS A 258 -36.48 35.25 6.09
C HIS A 258 -37.20 36.35 5.31
N GLU A 259 -37.90 36.01 4.22
CA GLU A 259 -38.36 37.01 3.25
C GLU A 259 -39.13 38.20 3.88
N PRO A 260 -38.79 39.47 3.56
CA PRO A 260 -37.77 39.93 2.61
C PRO A 260 -36.38 40.17 3.23
N LEU A 261 -36.16 39.76 4.48
CA LEU A 261 -34.93 40.01 5.25
C LEU A 261 -33.81 39.06 4.85
N VAL A 262 -32.63 39.63 4.62
CA VAL A 262 -31.39 38.90 4.35
C VAL A 262 -30.28 39.51 5.20
N SER A 263 -29.53 38.68 5.92
CA SER A 263 -28.37 39.14 6.69
C SER A 263 -27.20 39.52 5.78
N VAL A 264 -26.22 40.23 6.32
CA VAL A 264 -24.88 40.20 5.71
C VAL A 264 -24.29 38.78 5.83
N TRP A 265 -23.32 38.45 4.99
CA TRP A 265 -22.57 37.20 5.13
C TRP A 265 -21.83 37.14 6.47
N SER A 266 -21.64 35.93 6.99
CA SER A 266 -20.72 35.61 8.08
C SER A 266 -19.29 36.06 7.79
N GLU A 267 -18.40 35.92 8.77
CA GLU A 267 -16.97 35.87 8.48
C GLU A 267 -16.66 34.79 7.42
N THR A 268 -15.54 34.98 6.72
CA THR A 268 -15.04 33.98 5.79
C THR A 268 -14.09 33.06 6.54
N TRP A 269 -14.46 31.80 6.69
CA TRP A 269 -13.56 30.78 7.22
C TRP A 269 -12.96 29.94 6.10
N ALA A 270 -11.79 29.37 6.37
CA ALA A 270 -11.08 28.51 5.45
C ALA A 270 -10.80 27.12 6.03
N PHE A 271 -10.69 26.13 5.15
CA PHE A 271 -10.09 24.84 5.48
C PHE A 271 -9.16 24.40 4.34
N SER A 272 -8.09 23.69 4.68
CA SER A 272 -7.23 23.04 3.68
C SER A 272 -7.58 21.57 3.54
N TYR A 273 -7.46 21.01 2.34
CA TYR A 273 -7.62 19.60 2.08
C TYR A 273 -6.29 19.02 1.62
N ASN A 274 -5.85 17.94 2.29
CA ASN A 274 -4.71 17.16 1.88
C ASN A 274 -5.09 15.68 1.76
N VAL A 275 -4.56 15.02 0.74
CA VAL A 275 -4.52 13.57 0.67
C VAL A 275 -3.34 13.10 1.52
N MET A 276 -3.60 12.14 2.41
CA MET A 276 -2.61 11.46 3.21
C MET A 276 -2.61 9.99 2.80
N VAL A 277 -1.55 9.54 2.13
CA VAL A 277 -1.37 8.12 1.80
C VAL A 277 -1.16 7.29 3.06
N SER A 278 -1.87 6.16 3.15
CA SER A 278 -1.71 5.20 4.24
C SER A 278 -0.35 4.47 4.13
N PRO A 279 0.24 4.02 5.26
CA PRO A 279 1.40 3.16 5.20
C PRO A 279 1.08 1.86 4.44
N PRO A 280 2.01 1.33 3.61
CA PRO A 280 1.83 0.04 2.95
C PRO A 280 1.65 -1.12 3.94
N SER A 281 0.81 -2.10 3.58
CA SER A 281 0.71 -3.38 4.28
C SER A 281 1.71 -4.36 3.69
N LEU A 282 2.59 -4.96 4.50
CA LEU A 282 3.57 -5.92 4.00
C LEU A 282 2.91 -7.29 3.70
N ILE A 283 3.23 -7.87 2.55
CA ILE A 283 2.74 -9.20 2.12
C ILE A 283 3.81 -10.26 2.37
N SER A 284 5.03 -10.06 1.89
CA SER A 284 6.12 -11.03 2.00
C SER A 284 7.50 -10.36 1.86
N PRO A 285 8.55 -10.85 2.54
CA PRO A 285 8.53 -11.91 3.53
C PRO A 285 7.93 -11.44 4.87
N VAL A 286 7.02 -12.25 5.42
CA VAL A 286 6.46 -12.05 6.76
C VAL A 286 7.47 -12.46 7.83
N ALA A 287 7.27 -11.99 9.06
CA ALA A 287 8.16 -12.30 10.18
C ALA A 287 8.45 -13.81 10.30
N SER A 288 9.73 -14.15 10.50
CA SER A 288 10.23 -15.52 10.65
C SER A 288 10.26 -16.37 9.37
N THR A 289 10.14 -15.77 8.19
CA THR A 289 10.35 -16.48 6.92
C THR A 289 11.84 -16.76 6.70
N THR A 290 12.20 -18.01 6.38
CA THR A 290 13.52 -18.34 5.83
C THR A 290 13.46 -18.25 4.31
N VAL A 291 14.38 -17.48 3.72
CA VAL A 291 14.56 -17.38 2.27
C VAL A 291 15.93 -17.96 1.94
N LEU A 292 16.06 -18.63 0.79
CA LEU A 292 17.31 -19.20 0.28
C LEU A 292 17.67 -18.51 -1.04
N GLY A 293 18.96 -18.50 -1.38
CA GLY A 293 19.48 -17.93 -2.62
C GLY A 293 19.85 -16.45 -2.51
N SER A 294 20.31 -15.89 -3.63
CA SER A 294 20.85 -14.53 -3.69
C SER A 294 19.81 -13.43 -3.92
N GLU A 295 18.55 -13.81 -4.15
CA GLU A 295 17.45 -12.89 -4.45
C GLU A 295 16.31 -13.02 -3.44
N VAL A 296 15.84 -11.90 -2.90
CA VAL A 296 14.69 -11.86 -1.99
C VAL A 296 13.62 -10.91 -2.55
N LEU A 297 12.45 -11.45 -2.86
CA LEU A 297 11.30 -10.62 -3.27
C LEU A 297 10.62 -10.01 -2.05
N LEU A 298 10.67 -8.68 -1.96
CA LEU A 298 9.89 -7.88 -1.00
C LEU A 298 8.60 -7.45 -1.68
N ASP A 299 7.45 -7.76 -1.09
CA ASP A 299 6.12 -7.57 -1.66
C ASP A 299 5.17 -6.94 -0.64
N TRP A 300 4.39 -5.95 -1.07
CA TRP A 300 3.47 -5.20 -0.22
C TRP A 300 2.20 -4.80 -0.98
N GLU A 301 1.12 -4.54 -0.25
CA GLU A 301 -0.12 -4.06 -0.86
C GLU A 301 0.09 -2.66 -1.46
N ALA A 302 -0.27 -2.51 -2.73
CA ALA A 302 -0.26 -1.21 -3.39
C ALA A 302 -1.18 -0.22 -2.65
N VAL A 303 -0.65 0.95 -2.33
CA VAL A 303 -1.38 2.02 -1.64
C VAL A 303 -2.14 2.87 -2.67
N PRO A 304 -3.48 2.94 -2.63
CA PRO A 304 -4.24 3.78 -3.55
C PRO A 304 -3.83 5.26 -3.44
N GLY A 305 -3.55 5.88 -4.58
CA GLY A 305 -3.09 7.27 -4.64
C GLY A 305 -1.57 7.45 -4.47
N ALA A 306 -0.81 6.38 -4.17
CA ALA A 306 0.64 6.48 -4.13
C ALA A 306 1.25 6.58 -5.53
N ASP A 307 2.23 7.47 -5.70
CA ASP A 307 3.03 7.63 -6.91
C ASP A 307 4.39 6.91 -6.84
N GLY A 308 4.73 6.37 -5.67
CA GLY A 308 5.95 5.62 -5.44
C GLY A 308 6.08 5.09 -4.01
N TYR A 309 7.20 4.41 -3.77
CA TYR A 309 7.54 3.79 -2.50
C TYR A 309 9.02 3.99 -2.19
N GLN A 310 9.34 4.08 -0.91
CA GLN A 310 10.69 3.95 -0.40
C GLN A 310 10.80 2.64 0.38
N VAL A 311 11.82 1.85 0.08
CA VAL A 311 12.11 0.55 0.68
C VAL A 311 13.41 0.63 1.45
N GLN A 312 13.37 0.23 2.72
CA GLN A 312 14.56 0.09 3.55
C GLN A 312 14.74 -1.34 4.03
N VAL A 313 15.97 -1.82 4.00
CA VAL A 313 16.40 -3.12 4.54
C VAL A 313 17.60 -2.88 5.46
N ALA A 314 17.62 -3.53 6.62
CA ALA A 314 18.70 -3.41 7.60
C ALA A 314 18.84 -4.72 8.40
N THR A 315 19.96 -4.91 9.08
CA THR A 315 20.16 -6.02 10.05
C THR A 315 19.67 -5.66 11.45
N SER A 316 19.07 -4.48 11.62
CA SER A 316 18.53 -3.96 12.88
C SER A 316 17.12 -3.40 12.68
N ASP A 317 16.24 -3.64 13.65
CA ASP A 317 14.88 -3.10 13.67
C ASP A 317 14.81 -1.57 13.83
N LEU A 318 15.93 -0.93 14.19
CA LEU A 318 16.01 0.52 14.34
C LEU A 318 16.33 1.23 13.01
N PHE A 319 16.80 0.49 11.99
CA PHE A 319 17.18 1.04 10.68
C PHE A 319 18.21 2.19 10.76
N GLU A 320 19.09 2.18 11.77
CA GLU A 320 20.14 3.20 11.95
C GLU A 320 21.24 3.10 10.88
N ASN A 321 21.53 1.87 10.41
CA ASN A 321 22.41 1.58 9.29
C ASN A 321 21.67 0.64 8.34
N THR A 322 21.20 1.18 7.22
CA THR A 322 20.49 0.40 6.21
C THR A 322 21.47 -0.34 5.31
N THR A 323 21.20 -1.62 5.05
CA THR A 323 21.82 -2.41 3.99
C THR A 323 21.32 -1.94 2.62
N LEU A 324 20.06 -1.53 2.56
CA LEU A 324 19.43 -0.94 1.37
C LEU A 324 18.53 0.22 1.79
N ASP A 325 18.59 1.31 1.04
CA ASP A 325 17.60 2.38 1.06
C ASP A 325 17.39 2.85 -0.39
N THR A 326 16.22 2.57 -0.96
CA THR A 326 15.94 2.83 -2.37
C THR A 326 14.47 3.23 -2.59
N SER A 327 14.16 3.72 -3.78
CA SER A 327 12.81 4.02 -4.20
C SER A 327 12.39 3.20 -5.41
N THR A 328 11.10 2.88 -5.50
CA THR A 328 10.48 2.17 -6.63
C THR A 328 9.05 2.69 -6.85
N THR A 329 8.54 2.58 -8.08
CA THR A 329 7.13 2.87 -8.40
C THR A 329 6.24 1.64 -8.27
N GLU A 330 6.84 0.45 -8.23
CA GLU A 330 6.14 -0.82 -8.14
C GLU A 330 5.79 -1.15 -6.68
N SER A 331 4.79 -2.00 -6.48
CA SER A 331 4.39 -2.52 -5.15
C SER A 331 5.21 -3.73 -4.70
N SER A 332 6.36 -3.96 -5.35
CA SER A 332 7.33 -4.98 -4.99
C SER A 332 8.74 -4.56 -5.35
N PHE A 333 9.73 -5.23 -4.77
CA PHE A 333 11.15 -5.00 -5.02
C PHE A 333 11.96 -6.29 -4.83
N THR A 334 12.75 -6.67 -5.83
CA THR A 334 13.70 -7.79 -5.71
C THR A 334 15.04 -7.29 -5.18
N LEU A 335 15.40 -7.76 -3.99
CA LEU A 335 16.66 -7.47 -3.31
C LEU A 335 17.75 -8.43 -3.80
N VAL A 336 18.82 -7.87 -4.40
CA VAL A 336 19.93 -8.62 -5.05
C VAL A 336 21.34 -8.17 -4.61
N GLN A 337 21.44 -7.26 -3.64
CA GLN A 337 22.71 -6.66 -3.20
C GLN A 337 23.33 -7.48 -2.08
N PRO A 338 24.66 -7.50 -1.87
CA PRO A 338 25.32 -8.58 -1.16
C PRO A 338 24.67 -8.83 0.21
N LEU A 339 23.81 -9.84 0.24
CA LEU A 339 23.19 -10.31 1.45
C LEU A 339 24.11 -11.37 2.01
N VAL A 340 24.35 -11.29 3.31
CA VAL A 340 25.16 -12.27 4.02
C VAL A 340 24.21 -13.38 4.43
N GLU A 341 24.47 -14.59 3.99
CA GLU A 341 23.73 -15.76 4.45
C GLU A 341 23.87 -15.93 5.96
N ASN A 342 22.99 -16.74 6.56
CA ASN A 342 22.89 -16.91 8.01
C ASN A 342 22.64 -15.58 8.77
N THR A 343 21.94 -14.63 8.13
CA THR A 343 21.66 -13.31 8.69
C THR A 343 20.18 -12.99 8.69
N THR A 344 19.69 -12.38 9.78
CA THR A 344 18.32 -11.85 9.84
C THR A 344 18.29 -10.42 9.33
N TYR A 345 17.38 -10.15 8.41
CA TYR A 345 17.11 -8.82 7.86
C TYR A 345 15.72 -8.35 8.26
N SER A 346 15.64 -7.08 8.64
CA SER A 346 14.41 -6.33 8.86
C SER A 346 14.20 -5.40 7.67
N TRP A 347 12.95 -5.28 7.22
CA TRP A 347 12.60 -4.41 6.11
C TRP A 347 11.30 -3.63 6.38
N ARG A 348 11.18 -2.46 5.76
CA ARG A 348 10.01 -1.59 5.86
C ARG A 348 9.83 -0.78 4.59
N VAL A 349 8.59 -0.37 4.33
CA VAL A 349 8.23 0.42 3.15
C VAL A 349 7.34 1.59 3.56
N ARG A 350 7.46 2.73 2.87
CA ARG A 350 6.48 3.82 2.96
C ARG A 350 6.09 4.30 1.57
N ALA A 351 4.86 4.75 1.42
CA ALA A 351 4.33 5.26 0.17
C ALA A 351 4.61 6.77 0.04
N SER A 352 4.81 7.24 -1.20
CA SER A 352 4.82 8.65 -1.55
C SER A 352 3.57 9.05 -2.31
N ASP A 353 3.18 10.32 -2.16
CA ASP A 353 2.22 11.02 -3.01
C ASP A 353 2.66 12.49 -3.11
N ASP A 354 3.06 12.93 -4.31
CA ASP A 354 3.53 14.29 -4.62
C ASP A 354 4.58 14.82 -3.63
N GLY A 355 5.57 13.97 -3.32
CA GLY A 355 6.67 14.29 -2.42
C GLY A 355 6.32 14.27 -0.92
N LYS A 356 5.07 13.98 -0.55
CA LYS A 356 4.67 13.67 0.82
C LYS A 356 4.81 12.18 1.07
N TRP A 357 5.18 11.80 2.29
CA TRP A 357 5.42 10.40 2.67
C TRP A 357 4.40 9.94 3.70
N SER A 358 3.89 8.71 3.53
CA SER A 358 3.18 8.01 4.60
C SER A 358 4.13 7.76 5.79
N PRO A 359 3.59 7.42 6.97
CA PRO A 359 4.35 6.68 7.97
C PRO A 359 4.96 5.41 7.34
N TRP A 360 6.00 4.87 7.97
CA TRP A 360 6.50 3.55 7.61
C TRP A 360 5.45 2.47 7.87
N SER A 361 5.47 1.42 7.06
CA SER A 361 4.79 0.16 7.33
C SER A 361 5.21 -0.43 8.69
N GLY A 362 4.53 -1.49 9.11
CA GLY A 362 5.12 -2.42 10.07
C GLY A 362 6.47 -2.95 9.59
N THR A 363 7.24 -3.59 10.47
CA THR A 363 8.52 -4.20 10.12
C THR A 363 8.34 -5.65 9.70
N GLY A 364 8.69 -5.96 8.45
CA GLY A 364 8.84 -7.34 7.98
C GLY A 364 10.21 -7.87 8.37
N ARG A 365 10.34 -9.19 8.52
CA ARG A 365 11.60 -9.84 8.87
C ARG A 365 11.78 -11.14 8.12
N PHE A 366 12.98 -11.39 7.63
CA PHE A 366 13.35 -12.68 7.05
C PHE A 366 14.74 -13.09 7.53
N PHE A 367 14.96 -14.39 7.61
CA PHE A 367 16.26 -14.99 7.79
C PHE A 367 16.76 -15.46 6.43
N LEU A 368 17.88 -14.94 5.97
CA LEU A 368 18.55 -15.47 4.79
C LEU A 368 19.31 -16.73 5.22
N GLY A 369 18.79 -17.90 4.85
CA GLY A 369 19.41 -19.17 5.15
C GLY A 369 20.57 -19.49 4.21
N VAL A 370 21.40 -20.43 4.64
CA VAL A 370 22.37 -21.12 3.77
C VAL A 370 21.65 -22.32 3.18
N GLU A 371 21.65 -22.46 1.86
CA GLU A 371 21.19 -23.70 1.24
C GLU A 371 22.23 -24.80 1.53
N VAL A 372 21.78 -25.95 2.02
CA VAL A 372 22.67 -27.07 2.38
C VAL A 372 22.16 -28.36 1.76
N PHE A 373 23.02 -29.04 1.02
CA PHE A 373 22.80 -30.39 0.53
C PHE A 373 23.25 -31.39 1.60
N SER A 374 22.37 -32.29 2.00
CA SER A 374 22.73 -33.42 2.87
C SER A 374 23.09 -34.60 1.98
N VAL A 375 24.36 -35.01 2.02
CA VAL A 375 24.86 -36.16 1.25
C VAL A 375 25.09 -37.32 2.20
N SER A 376 24.72 -38.53 1.77
CA SER A 376 24.97 -39.74 2.55
C SER A 376 25.25 -40.91 1.64
N TYR A 377 26.24 -41.71 2.03
CA TYR A 377 26.76 -42.82 1.26
C TYR A 377 26.92 -44.04 2.15
N GLU A 378 26.58 -45.21 1.61
CA GLU A 378 26.85 -46.50 2.21
C GLU A 378 27.69 -47.34 1.23
N TRP A 379 28.73 -47.99 1.73
CA TRP A 379 29.59 -48.84 0.91
C TRP A 379 30.09 -50.06 1.66
N LEU A 380 30.50 -51.09 0.91
CA LEU A 380 31.06 -52.33 1.44
C LEU A 380 32.58 -52.27 1.40
N TYR A 381 33.23 -52.53 2.53
CA TYR A 381 34.67 -52.70 2.61
C TYR A 381 35.04 -53.74 3.67
N ASP A 382 35.93 -54.66 3.32
CA ASP A 382 36.38 -55.79 4.17
C ASP A 382 35.22 -56.61 4.79
N GLY A 383 34.16 -56.83 4.00
CA GLY A 383 32.97 -57.58 4.44
C GLY A 383 32.05 -56.83 5.41
N GLN A 384 32.31 -55.55 5.69
CA GLN A 384 31.49 -54.68 6.53
C GLN A 384 30.88 -53.53 5.73
N VAL A 385 29.66 -53.13 6.09
CA VAL A 385 29.01 -51.92 5.56
C VAL A 385 29.47 -50.71 6.37
N TRP A 386 29.92 -49.69 5.66
CA TRP A 386 30.34 -48.39 6.18
C TRP A 386 29.38 -47.33 5.68
N SER A 387 29.24 -46.25 6.43
CA SER A 387 28.38 -45.13 6.08
C SER A 387 29.04 -43.80 6.41
N MET A 388 28.80 -42.80 5.57
CA MET A 388 29.20 -41.41 5.78
C MET A 388 27.99 -40.52 5.55
N ALA A 389 27.89 -39.43 6.32
CA ALA A 389 26.95 -38.35 6.04
C ALA A 389 27.67 -37.01 6.21
N SER A 390 27.47 -36.10 5.27
CA SER A 390 28.06 -34.76 5.31
C SER A 390 27.07 -33.72 4.78
N THR A 391 27.42 -32.45 4.95
CA THR A 391 26.66 -31.33 4.41
C THR A 391 27.54 -30.51 3.48
N VAL A 392 27.03 -30.20 2.29
CA VAL A 392 27.69 -29.32 1.31
C VAL A 392 26.87 -28.05 1.19
N ASN A 393 27.49 -26.87 1.34
CA ASN A 393 26.77 -25.61 1.15
C ASN A 393 26.48 -25.41 -0.34
N GLY A 394 25.29 -24.89 -0.65
CA GLY A 394 24.91 -24.52 -2.01
C GLY A 394 25.84 -23.48 -2.61
N SER A 395 26.39 -22.57 -1.78
CA SER A 395 27.41 -21.59 -2.17
C SER A 395 28.68 -22.22 -2.75
N ASP A 396 29.01 -23.45 -2.34
CA ASP A 396 30.20 -24.17 -2.79
C ASP A 396 29.87 -25.04 -4.02
N TYR A 397 28.63 -25.50 -4.14
CA TYR A 397 28.14 -26.32 -5.26
C TYR A 397 27.79 -25.51 -6.51
N TYR A 398 26.97 -24.45 -6.41
CA TYR A 398 26.42 -23.75 -7.57
C TYR A 398 27.49 -23.16 -8.51
N PRO A 399 28.58 -22.54 -8.01
CA PRO A 399 29.62 -22.02 -8.89
C PRO A 399 30.35 -23.11 -9.67
N LEU A 400 30.37 -24.36 -9.17
CA LEU A 400 30.92 -25.50 -9.90
C LEU A 400 29.95 -25.94 -10.99
N HIS A 401 28.66 -26.02 -10.65
CA HIS A 401 27.59 -26.43 -11.57
C HIS A 401 27.42 -25.52 -12.78
N GLU A 402 27.61 -24.22 -12.60
CA GLU A 402 27.45 -23.20 -13.63
C GLU A 402 28.67 -23.03 -14.56
N GLN A 403 29.78 -23.73 -14.30
CA GLN A 403 30.99 -23.62 -15.13
C GLN A 403 30.88 -24.34 -16.47
N ASP A 404 31.49 -23.74 -17.50
CA ASP A 404 31.68 -24.36 -18.80
C ASP A 404 32.59 -25.60 -18.67
N ARG A 405 32.16 -26.72 -19.27
CA ARG A 405 32.85 -27.99 -19.16
C ARG A 405 34.04 -28.08 -20.10
N THR A 406 35.17 -28.58 -19.59
CA THR A 406 36.36 -28.94 -20.37
C THR A 406 36.60 -30.45 -20.34
N TYR A 407 37.24 -30.98 -21.37
CA TYR A 407 37.66 -32.39 -21.46
C TYR A 407 39.07 -32.64 -20.90
N ASN A 408 39.66 -31.63 -20.24
CA ASN A 408 40.92 -31.79 -19.52
C ASN A 408 40.62 -32.28 -18.10
N TYR A 409 40.38 -33.58 -17.93
CA TYR A 409 39.87 -34.11 -16.66
C TYR A 409 40.73 -33.82 -15.43
N THR A 410 42.03 -33.56 -15.59
CA THR A 410 42.89 -33.17 -14.46
C THR A 410 42.51 -31.80 -13.87
N SER A 411 41.81 -30.92 -14.61
CA SER A 411 41.35 -29.65 -14.06
C SER A 411 40.22 -29.77 -13.04
N TYR A 412 39.64 -30.96 -12.88
CA TYR A 412 38.57 -31.23 -11.91
C TYR A 412 39.11 -31.82 -10.61
N VAL A 413 40.41 -32.11 -10.52
CA VAL A 413 41.05 -32.47 -9.26
C VAL A 413 41.19 -31.20 -8.41
N VAL A 414 40.68 -31.25 -7.17
CA VAL A 414 40.61 -30.11 -6.26
C VAL A 414 41.52 -30.34 -5.06
N TYR A 415 42.33 -29.32 -4.75
CA TYR A 415 43.34 -29.36 -3.67
C TYR A 415 43.04 -28.37 -2.53
N ASP A 416 42.14 -27.41 -2.73
CA ASP A 416 41.84 -26.36 -1.74
C ASP A 416 40.33 -26.14 -1.62
N ASP A 417 39.65 -27.11 -0.99
CA ASP A 417 38.24 -27.06 -0.66
C ASP A 417 38.04 -27.57 0.78
N ALA A 418 37.41 -26.74 1.62
CA ALA A 418 37.25 -27.03 3.04
C ALA A 418 36.30 -28.20 3.30
N THR A 419 35.29 -28.39 2.45
CA THR A 419 34.29 -29.46 2.58
C THR A 419 34.91 -30.81 2.20
N LEU A 420 35.67 -30.86 1.11
CA LEU A 420 36.41 -32.07 0.71
C LEU A 420 37.49 -32.42 1.74
N ALA A 421 38.21 -31.43 2.28
CA ALA A 421 39.21 -31.66 3.33
C ALA A 421 38.58 -32.30 4.58
N ALA A 422 37.41 -31.81 5.02
CA ALA A 422 36.69 -32.37 6.16
C ALA A 422 36.22 -33.81 5.90
N ILE A 423 35.70 -34.09 4.69
CA ILE A 423 35.30 -35.45 4.27
C ILE A 423 36.52 -36.39 4.25
N ALA A 424 37.64 -35.96 3.68
CA ALA A 424 38.87 -36.75 3.64
C ALA A 424 39.41 -37.04 5.05
N GLU A 425 39.39 -36.05 5.95
CA GLU A 425 39.80 -36.22 7.34
C GLU A 425 38.91 -37.22 8.09
N GLU A 426 37.59 -37.18 7.89
CA GLU A 426 36.65 -38.12 8.48
C GLU A 426 36.89 -39.56 8.00
N LEU A 427 37.02 -39.75 6.67
CA LEU A 427 37.29 -41.06 6.08
C LEU A 427 38.65 -41.61 6.54
N MET A 428 39.69 -40.77 6.56
CA MET A 428 41.01 -41.13 7.05
C MET A 428 40.99 -41.53 8.52
N THR A 429 40.36 -40.72 9.37
CA THR A 429 40.25 -40.98 10.81
C THR A 429 39.53 -42.29 11.05
N THR A 430 38.44 -42.54 10.32
CA THR A 430 37.68 -43.79 10.36
C THR A 430 38.54 -44.98 9.95
N ALA A 431 39.30 -44.87 8.86
CA ALA A 431 40.21 -45.92 8.42
C ALA A 431 41.26 -46.25 9.49
N LEU A 432 41.95 -45.24 10.03
CA LEU A 432 43.01 -45.43 11.02
C LEU A 432 42.50 -46.03 12.33
N LEU A 433 41.34 -45.58 12.82
CA LEU A 433 40.73 -46.12 14.05
C LEU A 433 40.36 -47.60 13.92
N ASN A 434 40.12 -48.07 12.69
CA ASN A 434 39.76 -49.45 12.40
C ASN A 434 40.94 -50.26 11.81
N GLY A 435 42.14 -49.70 11.80
CA GLY A 435 43.35 -50.39 11.35
C GLY A 435 43.43 -50.63 9.84
N HIS A 436 42.73 -49.82 9.06
CA HIS A 436 42.75 -49.86 7.60
C HIS A 436 43.74 -48.84 7.02
N ASP A 437 44.27 -49.14 5.82
CA ASP A 437 45.03 -48.17 5.02
C ASP A 437 44.09 -47.05 4.55
N PRO A 438 44.38 -45.77 4.85
CA PRO A 438 43.48 -44.66 4.51
C PRO A 438 43.19 -44.53 3.01
N ALA A 439 44.19 -44.71 2.14
CA ALA A 439 43.99 -44.57 0.70
C ALA A 439 43.13 -45.73 0.15
N GLN A 440 43.37 -46.96 0.61
CA GLN A 440 42.54 -48.11 0.25
C GLN A 440 41.09 -47.97 0.75
N PHE A 441 40.90 -47.42 1.95
CA PHE A 441 39.58 -47.17 2.52
C PHE A 441 38.83 -46.09 1.74
N ILE A 442 39.47 -44.96 1.43
CA ILE A 442 38.90 -43.91 0.58
C ILE A 442 38.60 -44.44 -0.83
N LEU A 443 39.46 -45.30 -1.39
CA LEU A 443 39.20 -45.95 -2.68
C LEU A 443 37.89 -46.74 -2.63
N SER A 444 37.67 -47.52 -1.57
CA SER A 444 36.43 -48.29 -1.40
C SER A 444 35.19 -47.40 -1.23
N PHE A 445 35.35 -46.25 -0.56
CA PHE A 445 34.28 -45.25 -0.44
C PHE A 445 33.89 -44.72 -1.83
N VAL A 446 34.88 -44.30 -2.63
CA VAL A 446 34.62 -43.77 -3.98
C VAL A 446 34.02 -44.85 -4.88
N GLN A 447 34.49 -46.10 -4.80
CA GLN A 447 33.87 -47.22 -5.51
C GLN A 447 32.39 -47.42 -5.12
N GLY A 448 32.05 -47.11 -3.87
CA GLY A 448 30.68 -47.20 -3.33
C GLY A 448 29.74 -46.07 -3.77
N VAL A 449 30.27 -44.94 -4.23
CA VAL A 449 29.45 -43.89 -4.87
C VAL A 449 28.76 -44.50 -6.11
N PRO A 450 27.48 -44.24 -6.38
CA PRO A 450 26.82 -44.79 -7.56
C PRO A 450 27.53 -44.42 -8.88
N TYR A 451 27.59 -45.36 -9.81
CA TYR A 451 28.03 -45.08 -11.18
C TYR A 451 26.84 -44.58 -12.00
N THR A 452 26.96 -43.39 -12.58
CA THR A 452 25.90 -42.77 -13.35
C THR A 452 26.48 -42.12 -14.61
N SER A 453 25.97 -42.48 -15.79
CA SER A 453 26.45 -41.87 -17.03
C SER A 453 25.90 -40.45 -17.23
N ASP A 454 26.68 -39.62 -17.90
CA ASP A 454 26.31 -38.24 -18.19
C ASP A 454 25.09 -38.11 -19.08
N GLU A 455 24.94 -38.99 -20.07
CA GLU A 455 23.77 -38.98 -20.94
C GLU A 455 22.49 -39.27 -20.14
N THR A 456 22.59 -40.12 -19.12
CA THR A 456 21.44 -40.47 -18.27
C THR A 456 21.08 -39.33 -17.30
N THR A 457 22.09 -38.64 -16.78
CA THR A 457 21.92 -37.66 -15.69
C THR A 457 21.75 -36.22 -16.18
N THR A 458 22.42 -35.84 -17.25
CA THR A 458 22.42 -34.47 -17.80
C THR A 458 21.88 -34.38 -19.23
N GLY A 459 21.79 -35.51 -19.94
CA GLY A 459 21.47 -35.55 -21.37
C GLY A 459 22.61 -35.09 -22.28
N GLN A 460 23.77 -34.77 -21.72
CA GLN A 460 24.99 -34.51 -22.47
C GLN A 460 25.73 -35.82 -22.75
N VAL A 461 26.46 -35.86 -23.86
CA VAL A 461 27.34 -37.00 -24.16
C VAL A 461 28.47 -37.08 -23.14
N GLU A 462 28.91 -35.93 -22.60
CA GLU A 462 29.92 -35.85 -21.56
C GLU A 462 29.76 -34.57 -20.74
N TYR A 463 29.93 -34.70 -19.43
CA TYR A 463 29.79 -33.71 -18.39
C TYR A 463 30.68 -34.07 -17.19
N PRO A 464 31.99 -33.77 -17.25
CA PRO A 464 32.86 -34.03 -16.11
C PRO A 464 32.45 -33.16 -14.92
N ARG A 465 32.29 -33.79 -13.77
CA ARG A 465 31.88 -33.20 -12.48
C ARG A 465 33.08 -32.89 -11.61
N TYR A 466 32.98 -31.79 -10.89
CA TYR A 466 33.85 -31.55 -9.75
C TYR A 466 33.50 -32.51 -8.59
N PRO A 467 34.44 -32.83 -7.70
CA PRO A 467 34.22 -33.77 -6.59
C PRO A 467 32.99 -33.47 -5.73
N LEU A 468 32.72 -32.18 -5.42
CA LEU A 468 31.52 -31.79 -4.69
C LEU A 468 30.24 -32.00 -5.51
N GLU A 469 30.26 -31.81 -6.82
CA GLU A 469 29.12 -32.14 -7.70
C GLU A 469 28.88 -33.65 -7.71
N THR A 470 29.91 -34.47 -7.86
CA THR A 470 29.79 -35.94 -7.79
C THR A 470 29.14 -36.37 -6.47
N LEU A 471 29.50 -35.72 -5.36
CA LEU A 471 28.93 -36.02 -4.05
C LEU A 471 27.49 -35.50 -3.86
N VAL A 472 27.14 -34.34 -4.39
CA VAL A 472 25.80 -33.74 -4.25
C VAL A 472 24.80 -34.39 -5.23
N ASP A 473 25.21 -34.63 -6.46
CA ASP A 473 24.40 -35.26 -7.51
C ASP A 473 24.18 -36.76 -7.24
N GLY A 474 24.97 -37.35 -6.34
CA GLY A 474 24.79 -38.73 -5.88
C GLY A 474 25.42 -39.78 -6.79
N GLY A 475 26.36 -39.39 -7.66
CA GLY A 475 26.97 -40.29 -8.64
C GLY A 475 27.85 -39.58 -9.66
N GLY A 476 28.61 -40.38 -10.38
CA GLY A 476 29.41 -39.96 -11.53
C GLY A 476 29.96 -41.17 -12.27
N ASP A 477 30.55 -40.97 -13.44
CA ASP A 477 31.19 -42.03 -14.22
C ASP A 477 32.70 -42.08 -13.97
N CYS A 478 33.52 -42.42 -14.97
CA CYS A 478 34.91 -42.81 -14.72
C CYS A 478 35.81 -41.64 -14.32
N GLU A 479 35.70 -40.51 -15.01
CA GLU A 479 36.47 -39.30 -14.74
C GLU A 479 36.02 -38.61 -13.46
N ASP A 480 34.71 -38.59 -13.18
CA ASP A 480 34.13 -38.00 -11.98
C ASP A 480 34.64 -38.70 -10.72
N LYS A 481 34.55 -40.03 -10.73
CA LYS A 481 35.00 -40.85 -9.61
C LYS A 481 36.52 -40.82 -9.48
N ALA A 482 37.25 -40.77 -10.59
CA ALA A 482 38.70 -40.59 -10.56
C ALA A 482 39.11 -39.23 -9.98
N ALA A 483 38.46 -38.14 -10.38
CA ALA A 483 38.69 -36.80 -9.84
C ALA A 483 38.34 -36.71 -8.35
N LEU A 484 37.23 -37.31 -7.92
CA LEU A 484 36.84 -37.41 -6.50
C LEU A 484 37.90 -38.16 -5.67
N PHE A 485 38.33 -39.33 -6.13
CA PHE A 485 39.37 -40.11 -5.43
C PHE A 485 40.70 -39.35 -5.35
N ALA A 486 41.15 -38.79 -6.47
CA ALA A 486 42.39 -38.00 -6.52
C ALA A 486 42.34 -36.81 -5.54
N SER A 487 41.22 -36.08 -5.51
CA SER A 487 41.04 -34.92 -4.63
C SER A 487 41.05 -35.33 -3.15
N LEU A 488 40.30 -36.37 -2.77
CA LEU A 488 40.24 -36.83 -1.38
C LEU A 488 41.59 -37.34 -0.86
N VAL A 489 42.32 -38.10 -1.69
CA VAL A 489 43.63 -38.65 -1.29
C VAL A 489 44.69 -37.54 -1.16
N SER A 490 44.57 -36.44 -1.90
CA SER A 490 45.50 -35.31 -1.81
C SER A 490 45.53 -34.64 -0.43
N TYR A 491 44.47 -34.80 0.36
CA TYR A 491 44.39 -34.30 1.75
C TYR A 491 45.01 -35.24 2.78
N LEU A 492 45.40 -36.45 2.41
CA LEU A 492 46.04 -37.36 3.34
C LEU A 492 47.48 -36.88 3.63
N PRO A 493 47.95 -36.91 4.90
CA PRO A 493 49.28 -36.42 5.29
C PRO A 493 50.43 -37.38 4.91
N VAL A 494 50.17 -38.32 4.00
CA VAL A 494 51.15 -39.27 3.47
C VAL A 494 51.82 -38.67 2.23
N GLU A 495 53.05 -39.06 1.92
CA GLU A 495 53.78 -38.66 0.70
C GLU A 495 53.21 -39.35 -0.57
N ASN A 496 51.88 -39.37 -0.69
CA ASN A 496 51.19 -39.95 -1.83
C ASN A 496 51.01 -38.85 -2.87
N ASP A 497 51.80 -38.95 -3.92
CA ASP A 497 51.63 -38.22 -5.16
C ASP A 497 50.63 -38.97 -6.06
N ILE A 498 49.94 -38.24 -6.92
CA ILE A 498 48.81 -38.75 -7.70
C ILE A 498 49.00 -38.41 -9.17
N ILE A 499 48.64 -39.36 -10.03
CA ILE A 499 48.48 -39.13 -11.47
C ILE A 499 47.11 -39.64 -11.91
N MET A 500 46.58 -39.05 -12.96
CA MET A 500 45.42 -39.57 -13.67
C MET A 500 45.89 -40.48 -14.81
N LEU A 501 45.18 -41.58 -15.03
CA LEU A 501 45.49 -42.59 -16.05
C LEU A 501 44.33 -42.67 -17.03
N LYS A 502 44.56 -42.25 -18.28
CA LYS A 502 43.58 -42.34 -19.36
C LYS A 502 43.89 -43.55 -20.23
N PHE A 503 43.00 -44.54 -20.19
CA PHE A 503 43.07 -45.74 -21.02
C PHE A 503 42.23 -45.54 -22.27
N THR A 504 42.82 -45.85 -23.43
CA THR A 504 42.15 -45.71 -24.72
C THR A 504 42.39 -46.93 -25.60
N SER A 505 41.38 -47.30 -26.39
CA SER A 505 41.50 -48.36 -27.39
C SER A 505 40.63 -48.01 -28.61
N PRO A 506 41.06 -48.31 -29.84
CA PRO A 506 40.28 -47.99 -31.03
C PRO A 506 38.85 -48.56 -30.99
N GLY A 507 37.85 -47.68 -30.99
CA GLY A 507 36.43 -48.06 -31.06
C GLY A 507 35.77 -48.47 -29.73
N VAL A 508 36.42 -48.18 -28.60
CA VAL A 508 35.88 -48.32 -27.24
C VAL A 508 35.84 -46.94 -26.56
N SER A 509 34.82 -46.69 -25.71
CA SER A 509 34.82 -45.52 -24.83
C SER A 509 36.04 -45.58 -23.91
N GLY A 510 36.65 -44.43 -23.61
CA GLY A 510 37.85 -44.39 -22.76
C GLY A 510 37.57 -44.85 -21.33
N HIS A 511 38.62 -45.13 -20.56
CA HIS A 511 38.49 -45.37 -19.12
C HIS A 511 39.44 -44.47 -18.34
N MET A 512 38.92 -43.77 -17.35
CA MET A 512 39.71 -42.97 -16.41
C MET A 512 39.92 -43.73 -15.11
N ALA A 513 41.17 -43.75 -14.66
CA ALA A 513 41.57 -44.31 -13.39
C ALA A 513 42.62 -43.41 -12.74
N VAL A 514 43.01 -43.75 -11.51
CA VAL A 514 44.01 -42.99 -10.75
C VAL A 514 45.25 -43.85 -10.52
N GLY A 515 46.43 -43.25 -10.55
CA GLY A 515 47.66 -43.83 -10.06
C GLY A 515 48.08 -43.14 -8.77
N ILE A 516 48.36 -43.91 -7.72
CA ILE A 516 48.81 -43.37 -6.42
C ILE A 516 50.24 -43.84 -6.11
N SER A 517 51.13 -42.93 -5.72
CA SER A 517 52.43 -43.31 -5.20
C SER A 517 52.32 -43.74 -3.75
N GLY A 518 53.16 -44.67 -3.31
CA GLY A 518 53.18 -45.11 -1.92
C GLY A 518 54.10 -46.29 -1.69
N ALA A 519 54.56 -46.43 -0.45
CA ALA A 519 55.34 -47.58 -0.04
C ALA A 519 54.41 -48.70 0.45
N GLY A 520 54.62 -49.93 -0.04
CA GLY A 520 53.90 -51.12 0.44
C GLY A 520 52.70 -51.55 -0.40
N TYR A 521 52.37 -50.84 -1.48
CA TYR A 521 51.46 -51.34 -2.50
C TYR A 521 52.19 -52.29 -3.46
N GLU A 522 51.46 -53.24 -4.04
CA GLU A 522 51.96 -54.22 -5.01
C GLU A 522 50.95 -54.37 -6.16
N GLY A 523 51.42 -54.79 -7.35
CA GLY A 523 50.55 -55.08 -8.50
C GLY A 523 50.85 -54.22 -9.72
N ARG A 524 49.81 -53.91 -10.51
CA ARG A 524 49.93 -53.05 -11.70
C ARG A 524 50.28 -51.62 -11.27
N ALA A 525 51.34 -51.11 -11.87
CA ALA A 525 51.81 -49.76 -11.64
C ALA A 525 52.35 -49.12 -12.92
N TYR A 526 52.39 -47.81 -12.93
CA TYR A 526 52.89 -46.97 -14.01
C TYR A 526 54.00 -46.08 -13.49
N THR A 527 54.98 -45.77 -14.34
CA THR A 527 56.10 -44.90 -13.97
C THR A 527 55.91 -43.54 -14.62
N TYR A 528 55.93 -42.48 -13.80
CA TYR A 528 55.89 -41.09 -14.25
C TYR A 528 56.97 -40.31 -13.49
N GLU A 529 57.78 -39.55 -14.21
CA GLU A 529 58.90 -38.75 -13.67
C GLU A 529 59.85 -39.47 -12.68
N GLY A 530 59.97 -40.80 -12.80
CA GLY A 530 60.84 -41.64 -11.96
C GLY A 530 60.17 -42.19 -10.70
N SER A 531 58.92 -41.79 -10.42
CA SER A 531 58.06 -42.33 -9.36
C SER A 531 57.17 -43.45 -9.89
N VAL A 532 56.82 -44.38 -9.00
CA VAL A 532 55.93 -45.52 -9.31
C VAL A 532 54.56 -45.25 -8.71
N TYR A 533 53.53 -45.32 -9.55
CA TYR A 533 52.14 -45.09 -9.18
C TYR A 533 51.33 -46.36 -9.40
N TYR A 534 50.75 -46.89 -8.33
CA TYR A 534 49.94 -48.10 -8.37
C TYR A 534 48.54 -47.77 -8.85
N TYR A 535 48.01 -48.62 -9.72
CA TYR A 535 46.71 -48.43 -10.35
C TYR A 535 45.57 -48.54 -9.33
N CYS A 536 44.63 -47.61 -9.38
CA CYS A 536 43.43 -47.57 -8.55
C CYS A 536 42.20 -47.55 -9.46
N GLU A 537 41.43 -48.63 -9.45
CA GLU A 537 40.12 -48.69 -10.09
C GLU A 537 39.07 -48.04 -9.19
N THR A 538 38.48 -46.94 -9.64
CA THR A 538 37.52 -46.14 -8.87
C THR A 538 36.07 -46.46 -9.21
N THR A 539 35.80 -47.12 -10.33
CA THR A 539 34.44 -47.30 -10.85
C THR A 539 33.74 -48.54 -10.31
N ALA A 540 34.48 -49.62 -10.06
CA ALA A 540 33.94 -50.90 -9.65
C ALA A 540 34.32 -51.25 -8.20
N MET A 541 33.40 -51.89 -7.48
CA MET A 541 33.59 -52.29 -6.09
C MET A 541 34.58 -53.45 -5.94
N GLY A 542 35.41 -53.38 -4.90
CA GLY A 542 36.22 -54.49 -4.42
C GLY A 542 37.61 -54.59 -5.03
N TRP A 543 38.01 -53.62 -5.86
CA TRP A 543 39.38 -53.55 -6.38
C TRP A 543 40.31 -52.92 -5.35
N GLY A 544 41.37 -53.66 -5.01
CA GLY A 544 42.49 -53.16 -4.22
C GLY A 544 43.44 -52.28 -5.03
N ILE A 545 44.20 -51.42 -4.35
CA ILE A 545 45.29 -50.66 -4.98
C ILE A 545 46.28 -51.65 -5.61
N GLY A 546 46.61 -51.41 -6.88
CA GLY A 546 47.48 -52.26 -7.70
C GLY A 546 46.77 -53.47 -8.34
N GLN A 547 45.52 -53.78 -7.99
CA GLN A 547 44.74 -54.79 -8.71
C GLN A 547 44.21 -54.21 -10.01
N PHE A 548 44.26 -54.99 -11.10
CA PHE A 548 44.00 -54.48 -12.44
C PHE A 548 42.97 -55.33 -13.18
N PRO A 549 41.92 -54.72 -13.78
CA PRO A 549 40.95 -55.44 -14.60
C PRO A 549 41.58 -55.93 -15.90
N LEU A 550 41.41 -57.22 -16.20
CA LEU A 550 41.99 -57.86 -17.39
C LEU A 550 41.41 -57.30 -18.69
N GLU A 551 40.23 -56.69 -18.62
CA GLU A 551 39.52 -56.06 -19.73
C GLU A 551 40.25 -54.84 -20.29
N LEU A 552 41.09 -54.19 -19.46
CA LEU A 552 41.93 -53.06 -19.87
C LEU A 552 43.31 -53.49 -20.40
N GLU A 553 43.59 -54.79 -20.44
CA GLU A 553 44.86 -55.27 -20.96
C GLU A 553 44.99 -54.95 -22.46
N GLY A 554 46.12 -54.34 -22.84
CA GLY A 554 46.39 -53.95 -24.23
C GLY A 554 45.81 -52.60 -24.65
N TYR A 555 45.18 -51.85 -23.73
CA TYR A 555 44.80 -50.45 -23.97
C TYR A 555 46.04 -49.55 -23.93
N ASP A 556 46.03 -48.48 -24.73
CA ASP A 556 47.03 -47.42 -24.65
C ASP A 556 46.76 -46.57 -23.41
N VAL A 557 47.81 -46.29 -22.63
CA VAL A 557 47.70 -45.55 -21.38
C VAL A 557 48.44 -44.21 -21.50
N LEU A 558 47.71 -43.13 -21.24
CA LEU A 558 48.26 -41.79 -21.10
C LEU A 558 48.30 -41.42 -19.61
N THR A 559 49.49 -41.13 -19.10
CA THR A 559 49.72 -40.60 -17.75
C THR A 559 49.56 -39.08 -17.76
N LEU A 560 48.68 -38.56 -16.90
CA LEU A 560 48.36 -37.15 -16.81
C LEU A 560 48.75 -36.62 -15.41
N PRO A 561 49.60 -35.58 -15.31
CA PRO A 561 49.96 -34.99 -14.03
C PRO A 561 48.77 -34.28 -13.41
N CYS A 562 48.67 -34.32 -12.08
CA CYS A 562 47.62 -33.70 -11.29
C CYS A 562 48.21 -32.58 -10.44
#